data_AF-B7VDZ7-F1
#
_entry.id   AF-B7VDZ7-F1
#
_cell.length_a   1.000
_cell.length_b   1.000
_cell.length_c   1.000
_cell.angle_alpha   90.00
_cell.angle_beta   90.00
_cell.angle_gamma   90.00
#
_symmetry.space_group_name_H-M   'P 1'
#
loop_
_entity.id
_entity.type
_entity.pdbx_description
1 polymer ?
#
loop_
_entity_poly.entity_id
_entity_poly.type
_entity_poly.pdbx_seq_one_letter_code
_entity_poly.pdbx_strand_id
1 'polypeptide(L)'
;MKSSRLAKIEQQLASSESELYEMLSLVLPRVASSGEMLFFNSENLPDSVQSHWLPSESDALLSLANSCVALRQRIGEPADGSIGQLFLSACHEAGGGTDSHSRGPRQLATWLLSQIHAPSGA
;
A
#
# COMPACT_ATOMS: atom_id res chain seq x y z
N MET A 1 18.53 8.37 27.29
CA MET A 1 18.83 7.49 26.13
C MET A 1 17.61 6.90 25.42
N LYS A 2 16.39 6.93 25.99
CA LYS A 2 15.16 6.43 25.32
C LYS A 2 14.66 7.37 24.20
N SER A 3 14.81 8.68 24.40
CA SER A 3 14.37 9.72 23.44
C SER A 3 15.00 9.61 22.06
N SER A 4 16.28 9.22 21.97
CA SER A 4 16.99 9.17 20.68
C SER A 4 16.67 7.93 19.84
N ARG A 5 16.13 6.86 20.44
CA ARG A 5 15.68 5.68 19.70
C ARG A 5 14.30 5.91 19.11
N LEU A 6 13.41 6.52 19.89
CA LEU A 6 12.06 6.88 19.45
C LEU A 6 12.10 7.86 18.28
N ALA A 7 12.86 8.95 18.40
CA ALA A 7 13.06 9.92 17.31
C ALA A 7 13.61 9.31 16.01
N LYS A 8 14.48 8.29 16.11
CA LYS A 8 14.99 7.56 14.94
C LYS A 8 13.89 6.72 14.27
N ILE A 9 13.02 6.09 15.05
CA ILE A 9 11.92 5.28 14.50
C ILE A 9 10.86 6.19 13.86
N GLU A 10 10.55 7.34 14.48
CA GLU A 10 9.65 8.35 13.90
C GLU A 10 10.20 8.90 12.59
N GLN A 11 11.50 9.21 12.53
CA GLN A 11 12.15 9.63 11.29
C GLN A 11 12.11 8.54 10.21
N GLN A 12 12.33 7.28 10.60
CA GLN A 12 12.24 6.16 9.68
C GLN A 12 10.81 5.99 9.15
N LEU A 13 9.80 6.10 10.03
CA LEU A 13 8.39 6.06 9.65
C LEU A 13 8.06 7.16 8.65
N ALA A 14 8.40 8.41 8.97
CA ALA A 14 8.15 9.55 8.09
C ALA A 14 8.82 9.38 6.71
N SER A 15 10.05 8.85 6.68
CA SER A 15 10.75 8.55 5.43
C SER A 15 10.04 7.46 4.63
N SER A 16 9.64 6.36 5.25
CA SER A 16 8.96 5.26 4.57
C SER A 16 7.57 5.64 4.08
N GLU A 17 6.82 6.45 4.83
CA GLU A 17 5.51 6.94 4.41
C GLU A 17 5.62 7.93 3.24
N SER A 18 6.63 8.81 3.25
CA SER A 18 6.91 9.71 2.13
C SER A 18 7.28 8.94 0.87
N GLU A 19 8.18 7.96 1.00
CA GLU A 19 8.59 7.10 -0.12
C GLU A 19 7.38 6.33 -0.68
N LEU A 20 6.52 5.79 0.19
CA LEU A 20 5.33 5.06 -0.24
C LEU A 20 4.34 5.99 -0.95
N TYR A 21 4.15 7.19 -0.42
CA TYR A 21 3.30 8.21 -1.03
C TYR A 21 3.80 8.61 -2.41
N GLU A 22 5.09 8.88 -2.56
CA GLU A 22 5.70 9.25 -3.84
C GLU A 22 5.54 8.14 -4.87
N MET A 23 5.88 6.90 -4.50
CA MET A 23 5.74 5.75 -5.40
C MET A 23 4.28 5.52 -5.81
N LEU A 24 3.33 5.56 -4.86
CA LEU A 24 1.92 5.38 -5.17
C LEU A 24 1.37 6.52 -6.03
N SER A 25 1.76 7.76 -5.77
CA SER A 25 1.35 8.93 -6.56
C SER A 25 1.82 8.83 -8.01
N LEU A 26 2.98 8.22 -8.26
CA LEU A 26 3.51 7.98 -9.61
C LEU A 26 2.81 6.81 -10.31
N VAL A 27 2.60 5.70 -9.60
CA VAL A 27 2.17 4.43 -10.22
C VAL A 27 0.65 4.34 -10.35
N LEU A 28 -0.12 4.79 -9.36
CA LEU A 28 -1.57 4.59 -9.35
C LEU A 28 -2.31 5.24 -10.53
N PRO A 29 -1.94 6.44 -11.05
CA PRO A 29 -2.59 7.00 -12.24
C PRO A 29 -2.45 6.10 -13.46
N ARG A 30 -1.25 5.50 -13.63
CA ARG A 30 -0.99 4.51 -14.69
C ARG A 30 -1.89 3.29 -14.52
N VAL A 31 -1.95 2.73 -13.32
CA VAL A 31 -2.76 1.54 -13.01
C VAL A 31 -4.26 1.81 -13.17
N ALA A 32 -4.74 2.99 -12.78
CA ALA A 32 -6.13 3.40 -12.98
C ALA A 32 -6.52 3.39 -14.47
N SER A 33 -5.57 3.74 -15.35
CA SER A 33 -5.76 3.72 -16.81
C SER A 33 -5.57 2.32 -17.43
N SER A 34 -4.45 1.64 -17.11
CA SER A 34 -4.07 0.38 -17.76
C SER A 34 -4.83 -0.82 -17.20
N GLY A 35 -5.06 -0.85 -15.88
CA GLY A 35 -5.54 -2.03 -15.16
C GLY A 35 -4.43 -3.03 -14.84
N GLU A 36 -3.18 -2.58 -14.76
CA GLU A 36 -2.04 -3.37 -14.31
C GLU A 36 -2.30 -4.09 -12.98
N MET A 37 -1.70 -5.26 -12.83
CA MET A 37 -1.84 -6.15 -11.67
C MET A 37 -1.02 -5.70 -10.45
N LEU A 38 -0.96 -4.38 -10.16
CA LEU A 38 -0.14 -3.80 -9.10
C LEU A 38 -0.48 -4.35 -7.70
N PHE A 39 -1.76 -4.60 -7.45
CA PHE A 39 -2.24 -5.04 -6.14
C PHE A 39 -2.00 -6.54 -5.87
N PHE A 40 -1.55 -7.28 -6.88
CA PHE A 40 -1.11 -8.67 -6.72
C PHE A 40 0.38 -8.69 -6.41
N ASN A 41 0.77 -9.51 -5.44
CA ASN A 41 2.12 -9.58 -4.90
C ASN A 41 2.39 -10.99 -4.33
N SER A 42 3.60 -11.24 -3.87
CA SER A 42 4.01 -12.52 -3.29
C SER A 42 3.13 -13.04 -2.14
N GLU A 43 2.40 -12.18 -1.44
CA GLU A 43 1.47 -12.55 -0.36
C GLU A 43 0.00 -12.68 -0.81
N ASN A 44 -0.37 -12.04 -1.92
CA ASN A 44 -1.76 -11.91 -2.38
C ASN A 44 -1.89 -12.28 -3.87
N LEU A 45 -1.34 -13.43 -4.26
CA LEU A 45 -1.36 -13.92 -5.64
C LEU A 45 -2.37 -15.08 -5.79
N PRO A 46 -3.44 -14.93 -6.60
CA PRO A 46 -4.29 -16.05 -6.96
C PRO A 46 -3.54 -17.09 -7.78
N ASP A 47 -3.89 -18.38 -7.63
CA ASP A 47 -3.30 -19.49 -8.40
C ASP A 47 -3.43 -19.32 -9.93
N SER A 48 -4.40 -18.52 -10.37
CA SER A 48 -4.64 -18.21 -11.79
C SER A 48 -3.69 -17.15 -12.37
N VAL A 49 -2.90 -16.46 -11.53
CA VAL A 49 -2.00 -15.37 -11.95
C VAL A 49 -0.56 -15.82 -11.80
N GLN A 50 0.23 -15.65 -12.85
CA GLN A 50 1.65 -16.01 -12.83
C GLN A 50 2.51 -14.84 -12.34
N SER A 51 3.52 -15.11 -11.51
CA SER A 51 4.35 -14.06 -10.89
C SER A 51 5.07 -13.17 -11.91
N HIS A 52 5.38 -13.67 -13.11
CA HIS A 52 6.03 -12.86 -14.15
C HIS A 52 5.08 -11.89 -14.88
N TRP A 53 3.78 -11.91 -14.57
CA TRP A 53 2.80 -10.91 -15.03
C TRP A 53 2.71 -9.71 -14.08
N LEU A 54 3.33 -9.80 -12.91
CA LEU A 54 3.29 -8.75 -11.92
C LEU A 54 4.25 -7.61 -12.30
N PRO A 55 3.82 -6.35 -12.13
CA PRO A 55 4.73 -5.22 -12.19
C PRO A 55 5.88 -5.38 -11.20
N SER A 56 7.07 -4.92 -11.58
CA SER A 56 8.26 -4.93 -10.71
C SER A 56 8.06 -4.18 -9.38
N GLU A 57 7.14 -3.22 -9.39
CA GLU A 57 6.83 -2.35 -8.27
C GLU A 57 5.95 -3.04 -7.21
N SER A 58 5.25 -4.13 -7.52
CA SER A 58 4.27 -4.77 -6.64
C SER A 58 4.86 -5.20 -5.29
N ASP A 59 5.94 -5.98 -5.30
CA ASP A 59 6.58 -6.47 -4.06
C ASP A 59 7.33 -5.35 -3.33
N ALA A 60 7.87 -4.36 -4.06
CA ALA A 60 8.51 -3.19 -3.46
C ALA A 60 7.50 -2.36 -2.64
N LEU A 61 6.32 -2.10 -3.22
CA LEU A 61 5.23 -1.40 -2.53
C LEU A 61 4.68 -2.22 -1.36
N LEU A 62 4.55 -3.54 -1.49
CA LEU A 62 4.15 -4.43 -0.40
C LEU A 62 5.12 -4.32 0.79
N SER A 63 6.42 -4.44 0.51
CA SER A 63 7.47 -4.37 1.54
C SER A 63 7.48 -3.03 2.27
N LEU A 64 7.30 -1.93 1.53
CA LEU A 64 7.28 -0.58 2.07
C LEU A 64 6.01 -0.33 2.91
N ALA A 65 4.85 -0.79 2.44
CA ALA A 65 3.59 -0.70 3.18
C ALA A 65 3.62 -1.49 4.49
N ASN A 66 4.13 -2.73 4.46
CA ASN A 66 4.36 -3.54 5.66
C ASN A 66 5.33 -2.84 6.63
N SER A 67 6.39 -2.22 6.11
CA SER A 67 7.35 -1.46 6.92
C SER A 67 6.69 -0.27 7.63
N CYS A 68 5.84 0.50 6.92
CA CYS A 68 5.10 1.62 7.51
C CYS A 68 4.20 1.15 8.66
N VAL A 69 3.38 0.11 8.42
CA VAL A 69 2.47 -0.44 9.44
C VAL A 69 3.25 -0.96 10.66
N ALA A 70 4.34 -1.70 10.45
CA ALA A 70 5.19 -2.20 11.53
C ALA A 70 5.84 -1.06 12.33
N LEU A 71 6.29 0.02 11.67
CA LEU A 71 6.88 1.17 12.34
C LEU A 71 5.84 1.93 13.19
N ARG A 72 4.62 2.15 12.69
CA ARG A 72 3.51 2.76 13.46
C ARG A 72 3.20 1.95 14.72
N GLN A 73 3.06 0.64 14.57
CA GLN A 73 2.83 -0.27 15.71
C GLN A 73 3.95 -0.19 16.76
N ARG A 74 5.22 -0.06 16.33
CA ARG A 74 6.36 0.04 17.25
C ARG A 74 6.40 1.33 18.08
N ILE A 75 5.82 2.42 17.56
CA ILE A 75 5.72 3.70 18.29
C ILE A 75 4.37 3.90 18.96
N GLY A 76 3.43 2.96 18.78
CA GLY A 76 2.08 3.04 19.37
C GLY A 76 1.11 3.94 18.61
N GLU A 77 1.43 4.32 17.38
CA GLU A 77 0.54 5.08 16.49
C GLU A 77 -0.45 4.13 15.80
N PRO A 78 -1.71 4.56 15.58
CA PRO A 78 -2.68 3.76 14.84
C PRO A 78 -2.21 3.55 13.40
N ALA A 79 -2.33 2.31 12.92
CA ALA A 79 -2.08 1.97 11.52
C ALA A 79 -3.32 2.13 10.64
N ASP A 80 -4.52 2.12 11.23
CA ASP A 80 -5.78 2.28 10.50
C ASP A 80 -5.84 3.63 9.80
N GLY A 81 -6.20 3.62 8.52
CA GLY A 81 -6.21 4.82 7.67
C GLY A 81 -4.82 5.32 7.24
N SER A 82 -3.72 4.69 7.70
CA SER A 82 -2.39 4.99 7.16
C SER A 82 -2.27 4.57 5.70
N ILE A 83 -1.40 5.25 4.95
CA ILE A 83 -1.14 4.93 3.55
C ILE A 83 -0.67 3.47 3.35
N GLY A 84 0.13 2.95 4.29
CA GLY A 84 0.51 1.54 4.31
C GLY A 84 -0.70 0.62 4.43
N GLN A 85 -1.56 0.86 5.41
CA GLN A 85 -2.75 0.03 5.63
C GLN A 85 -3.75 0.11 4.48
N LEU A 86 -3.93 1.29 3.88
CA LEU A 86 -4.80 1.47 2.72
C LEU A 86 -4.32 0.66 1.51
N PHE A 87 -3.01 0.66 1.24
CA PHE A 87 -2.42 -0.14 0.18
C PHE A 87 -2.56 -1.65 0.46
N LEU A 88 -2.21 -2.10 1.68
CA LEU A 88 -2.36 -3.51 2.07
C LEU A 88 -3.81 -3.99 1.96
N SER A 89 -4.77 -3.13 2.31
CA SER A 89 -6.19 -3.44 2.16
C SER A 89 -6.60 -3.60 0.69
N ALA A 90 -6.05 -2.79 -0.21
CA ALA A 90 -6.24 -2.96 -1.66
C ALA A 90 -5.66 -4.28 -2.17
N CYS A 91 -4.48 -4.66 -1.70
CA CYS A 91 -3.85 -5.95 -2.03
C CYS A 91 -4.68 -7.13 -1.56
N HIS A 92 -5.19 -7.07 -0.33
CA HIS A 92 -6.03 -8.11 0.24
C HIS A 92 -7.33 -8.28 -0.57
N GLU A 93 -7.98 -7.18 -0.94
CA GLU A 93 -9.20 -7.23 -1.75
C GLU A 93 -8.93 -7.81 -3.16
N ALA A 94 -7.80 -7.48 -3.78
CA ALA A 94 -7.39 -8.03 -5.06
C ALA A 94 -7.12 -9.54 -4.99
N GLY A 95 -6.40 -10.00 -3.96
CA GLY A 95 -6.07 -11.41 -3.74
C GLY A 95 -7.24 -12.27 -3.26
N GLY A 96 -8.27 -11.66 -2.65
CA GLY A 96 -9.40 -12.34 -2.02
C GLY A 96 -10.31 -13.14 -2.96
N GLY A 97 -10.21 -12.92 -4.27
CA GLY A 97 -10.58 -13.83 -5.38
C GLY A 97 -11.99 -14.44 -5.46
N THR A 98 -12.83 -14.27 -4.44
CA THR A 98 -14.07 -15.04 -4.25
C THR A 98 -15.32 -14.16 -4.16
N ASP A 99 -15.15 -12.85 -3.97
CA ASP A 99 -16.26 -11.91 -3.97
C ASP A 99 -16.52 -11.36 -5.37
N SER A 100 -17.71 -11.65 -5.91
CA SER A 100 -18.19 -11.10 -7.19
C SER A 100 -18.34 -9.56 -7.20
N HIS A 101 -18.17 -8.93 -6.04
CA HIS A 101 -18.22 -7.48 -5.84
C HIS A 101 -16.86 -6.83 -5.60
N SER A 102 -15.76 -7.59 -5.62
CA SER A 102 -14.41 -7.03 -5.44
C SER A 102 -14.06 -6.05 -6.55
N ARG A 103 -13.42 -4.94 -6.18
CA ARG A 103 -12.96 -3.93 -7.13
C ARG A 103 -11.85 -4.51 -8.00
N GLY A 104 -11.94 -4.30 -9.31
CA GLY A 104 -10.84 -4.59 -10.22
C GLY A 104 -9.66 -3.62 -10.02
N PRO A 105 -8.47 -3.91 -10.58
CA PRO A 105 -7.27 -3.08 -10.37
C PRO A 105 -7.45 -1.59 -10.69
N ARG A 106 -8.22 -1.25 -11.73
CA ARG A 106 -8.53 0.15 -12.08
C ARG A 106 -9.32 0.87 -10.98
N GLN A 107 -10.33 0.18 -10.45
CA GLN A 107 -11.20 0.72 -9.40
C GLN A 107 -10.44 0.82 -8.07
N LEU A 108 -9.61 -0.16 -7.73
CA LEU A 108 -8.71 -0.11 -6.57
C LEU A 108 -7.72 1.05 -6.67
N ALA A 109 -7.10 1.26 -7.83
CA ALA A 109 -6.19 2.38 -8.04
C ALA A 109 -6.90 3.74 -7.94
N THR A 110 -8.08 3.88 -8.54
CA THR A 110 -8.90 5.10 -8.45
C THR A 110 -9.31 5.38 -7.00
N TRP A 111 -9.73 4.34 -6.27
CA TRP A 111 -10.06 4.47 -4.86
C TRP A 111 -8.83 4.87 -4.04
N LEU A 112 -7.71 4.18 -4.17
CA LEU A 112 -6.53 4.46 -3.38
C LEU A 112 -5.99 5.88 -3.67
N LEU A 113 -6.00 6.31 -4.94
CA LEU A 113 -5.71 7.70 -5.32
C LEU A 113 -6.59 8.71 -4.59
N SER A 114 -7.89 8.43 -4.47
CA SER A 114 -8.81 9.30 -3.75
C SER A 114 -8.51 9.35 -2.25
N GLN A 115 -8.05 8.24 -1.66
CA GLN A 115 -7.73 8.17 -0.23
C GLN A 115 -6.44 8.93 0.11
N ILE A 116 -5.39 8.77 -0.71
CA ILE A 116 -4.08 9.40 -0.43
C ILE A 116 -4.05 10.90 -0.73
N HIS A 117 -4.95 11.39 -1.59
CA HIS A 117 -5.09 12.83 -1.89
C HIS A 117 -6.25 13.49 -1.16
N ALA A 118 -7.09 12.73 -0.44
CA ALA A 118 -8.10 13.34 0.42
C ALA A 118 -7.36 14.12 1.52
N PRO A 119 -7.75 15.37 1.81
CA PRO A 119 -7.21 16.05 2.97
C PRO A 119 -7.55 15.20 4.20
N SER A 120 -6.52 14.71 4.90
CA SER A 120 -6.69 14.08 6.21
C SER A 120 -7.26 15.14 7.15
N GLY A 121 -8.59 15.22 7.22
CA GLY A 121 -9.29 16.36 7.81
C GLY A 121 -10.76 16.09 8.05
N ALA A 122 -11.04 15.32 9.10
CA ALA A 122 -12.16 15.53 10.02
C ALA A 122 -11.74 15.05 11.41
#